data_AF-A0A9E1BKB4-F1
#
_entry.id   AF-A0A9E1BKB4-F1
#
_cell.length_a   1.000
_cell.length_b   1.000
_cell.length_c   1.000
_cell.angle_alpha   90.00
_cell.angle_beta   90.00
_cell.angle_gamma   90.00
#
_symmetry.space_group_name_H-M   'P 1'
#
loop_
_entity.id
_entity.type
_entity.pdbx_description
1 polymer ?
#
loop_
_entity_poly.entity_id
_entity_poly.type
_entity_poly.pdbx_seq_one_letter_code
_entity_poly.pdbx_strand_id
1 'polypeptide(L)'
;MAYALTIIVVSAFLIVYFIVKKKPKEEWQATLDEKRYLEKCKAFVLDMPIPKKTSQINDKFFKRHIKTNIFLLKQKKYKGIFADFCEDKQAIEQLCKIDFSCLCDAPSINQTPRSVLLAKLCLSSSGWIFTEDRFRILVNEQNKRKTLTYVEMSTMKEAFLYAILEKTYYIFENLKTIAKVCKLAKKYVNDSFSLQNSKKLKSFVKSKLFLELCMIEANYNKTNKGTLDGVIDGLYTTYARLIDSLQSVLRFDFSRYYSPLEIYDKFSSFSNATENQKSAFLGVASALSDKENLDEFMYAIRVEKYMRSASAGHSKVKKVDLFDKELCIISHKKDIAMLAAALNSEFFMRVFFSDKKNKSNKSISKIIDFENSFEPIYKFENLNFGISTTNDVLRICPHLPKNILKADVVFENAGTTHTMHIMRGDDTKIYLGNTKVEGTKFIRLAKKPLDVTVIVKD
;
A
#
# COMPACT_ATOMS: atom_id res chain seq x y z
N MET A 1 42.51 -15.27 30.25
CA MET A 1 42.99 -14.90 28.89
C MET A 1 41.89 -14.90 27.83
N ALA A 2 41.08 -15.95 27.67
CA ALA A 2 40.04 -16.03 26.63
C ALA A 2 39.01 -14.87 26.66
N TYR A 3 38.59 -14.42 27.84
CA TYR A 3 37.66 -13.28 28.02
C TYR A 3 38.27 -11.92 27.62
N ALA A 4 39.55 -11.69 27.90
CA ALA A 4 40.23 -10.46 27.50
C ALA A 4 40.40 -10.41 25.98
N LEU A 5 40.70 -11.56 25.36
CA LEU A 5 40.88 -11.69 23.92
C LEU A 5 39.54 -11.51 23.17
N THR A 6 38.43 -12.03 23.71
CA THR A 6 37.08 -11.77 23.16
C THR A 6 36.67 -10.30 23.30
N ILE A 7 36.96 -9.64 24.42
CA ILE A 7 36.68 -8.20 24.59
C ILE A 7 37.47 -7.37 23.57
N ILE A 8 38.74 -7.69 23.34
CA ILE A 8 39.59 -6.98 22.37
C ILE A 8 39.09 -7.20 20.94
N VAL A 9 38.75 -8.44 20.57
CA VAL A 9 38.23 -8.77 19.24
C VAL A 9 36.87 -8.11 18.98
N VAL A 10 35.96 -8.13 19.95
CA VAL A 10 34.64 -7.45 19.84
C VAL A 10 34.81 -5.94 19.77
N SER A 11 35.73 -5.37 20.54
CA SER A 11 36.03 -3.92 20.51
C SER A 11 36.63 -3.51 19.16
N ALA A 12 37.59 -4.28 18.64
CA ALA A 12 38.18 -4.06 17.32
C ALA A 12 37.13 -4.19 16.21
N PHE A 13 36.26 -5.20 16.29
CA PHE A 13 35.17 -5.40 15.33
C PHE A 13 34.16 -4.26 15.38
N LEU A 14 33.79 -3.77 16.57
CA LEU A 14 32.93 -2.60 16.73
C LEU A 14 33.59 -1.34 16.15
N ILE A 15 34.88 -1.13 16.39
CA ILE A 15 35.63 0.02 15.83
C ILE A 15 35.65 -0.05 14.31
N VAL A 16 36.00 -1.19 13.72
CA VAL A 16 35.97 -1.39 12.27
C VAL A 16 34.55 -1.23 11.71
N TYR A 17 33.53 -1.77 12.39
CA TYR A 17 32.13 -1.61 12.02
C TYR A 17 31.71 -0.13 12.04
N PHE A 18 32.08 0.65 13.06
CA PHE A 18 31.78 2.08 13.14
C PHE A 18 32.55 2.92 12.11
N ILE A 19 33.73 2.48 11.67
CA ILE A 19 34.52 3.14 10.62
C ILE A 19 33.95 2.82 9.23
N VAL A 20 33.56 1.58 8.97
CA VAL A 20 33.07 1.11 7.65
C VAL A 20 31.60 1.48 7.43
N LYS A 21 30.80 1.60 8.49
CA LYS A 21 29.38 2.00 8.37
C LYS A 21 29.28 3.42 7.81
N LYS A 22 28.87 3.52 6.54
CA LYS A 22 28.56 4.80 5.90
C LYS A 22 27.53 5.54 6.76
N LYS A 23 27.90 6.75 7.21
CA LYS A 23 26.96 7.62 7.91
C LYS A 23 25.83 7.98 6.95
N PRO A 24 24.57 7.89 7.41
CA PRO A 24 23.46 8.32 6.59
C PRO A 24 23.66 9.82 6.28
N LYS A 25 23.60 10.17 5.01
CA LYS A 25 23.73 11.56 4.53
C LYS A 25 22.35 12.08 4.18
N GLU A 26 22.11 13.34 4.53
CA GLU A 26 20.89 14.03 4.13
C GLU A 26 20.94 14.30 2.62
N GLU A 27 19.90 13.89 1.90
CA GLU A 27 19.69 14.27 0.52
C GLU A 27 18.88 15.57 0.50
N TRP A 28 19.48 16.64 -0.02
CA TRP A 28 18.77 17.90 -0.19
C TRP A 28 17.88 17.83 -1.44
N GLN A 29 16.63 18.25 -1.29
CA GLN A 29 15.71 18.42 -2.42
C GLN A 29 15.06 19.79 -2.35
N ALA A 30 14.99 20.46 -3.50
CA ALA A 30 14.24 21.71 -3.64
C ALA A 30 12.73 21.44 -3.53
N THR A 31 12.00 22.40 -2.98
CA THR A 31 10.53 22.41 -3.05
C THR A 31 10.11 22.53 -4.52
N LEU A 32 9.21 21.64 -4.94
CA LEU A 32 8.73 21.58 -6.33
C LEU A 32 7.35 22.21 -6.43
N ASP A 33 7.03 22.80 -7.57
CA ASP A 33 5.65 23.10 -7.94
C ASP A 33 4.90 21.81 -8.32
N GLU A 34 3.58 21.89 -8.54
CA GLU A 34 2.75 20.71 -8.81
C GLU A 34 3.12 20.00 -10.11
N LYS A 35 3.46 20.75 -11.17
CA LYS A 35 3.82 20.19 -12.48
C LYS A 35 5.12 19.39 -12.39
N ARG A 36 6.16 19.99 -11.81
CA ARG A 36 7.46 19.33 -11.59
C ARG A 36 7.35 18.18 -10.59
N TYR A 37 6.48 18.30 -9.59
CA TYR A 37 6.21 17.21 -8.66
C TYR A 37 5.62 16.00 -9.40
N LEU A 38 4.59 16.19 -10.24
CA LEU A 38 4.00 15.12 -11.03
C LEU A 38 5.02 14.44 -11.95
N GLU A 39 5.83 15.21 -12.68
CA GLU A 39 6.91 14.68 -13.53
C GLU A 39 7.91 13.86 -12.73
N LYS A 40 8.30 14.35 -11.55
CA LYS A 40 9.19 13.63 -10.65
C LYS A 40 8.57 12.35 -10.11
N CYS A 41 7.29 12.35 -9.75
CA CYS A 41 6.58 11.14 -9.34
C CYS A 41 6.57 10.09 -10.44
N LYS A 42 6.26 10.49 -11.69
CA LYS A 42 6.29 9.59 -12.85
C LYS A 42 7.67 8.97 -13.05
N ALA A 43 8.71 9.79 -13.10
CA ALA A 43 10.09 9.31 -13.25
C ALA A 43 10.48 8.36 -12.10
N PHE A 44 10.21 8.76 -10.87
CA PHE A 44 10.54 7.98 -9.68
C PHE A 44 9.88 6.61 -9.65
N VAL A 45 8.59 6.51 -10.00
CA VAL A 45 7.86 5.24 -10.03
C VAL A 45 8.34 4.36 -11.19
N LEU A 46 8.68 4.95 -12.34
CA LEU A 46 9.21 4.22 -13.50
C LEU A 46 10.57 3.57 -13.19
N ASP A 47 11.45 4.31 -12.52
CA ASP A 47 12.80 3.87 -12.16
C ASP A 47 12.82 2.91 -10.97
N MET A 48 11.68 2.72 -10.31
CA MET A 48 11.58 1.93 -9.10
C MET A 48 11.65 0.42 -9.40
N PRO A 49 12.64 -0.31 -8.85
CA PRO A 49 12.76 -1.75 -9.07
C PRO A 49 11.67 -2.51 -8.31
N ILE A 50 11.50 -3.79 -8.67
CA ILE A 50 10.53 -4.68 -8.02
C ILE A 50 10.91 -4.87 -6.54
N PRO A 51 9.99 -4.63 -5.60
CA PRO A 51 10.29 -4.73 -4.19
C PRO A 51 10.52 -6.18 -3.74
N LYS A 52 11.44 -6.37 -2.78
CA LYS A 52 11.79 -7.64 -2.11
C LYS A 52 11.32 -7.60 -0.65
N LYS A 53 11.12 -8.76 -0.02
CA LYS A 53 10.54 -8.85 1.33
C LYS A 53 11.48 -8.45 2.49
N THR A 54 12.78 -8.26 2.25
CA THR A 54 13.76 -8.03 3.32
C THR A 54 14.09 -6.54 3.45
N SER A 55 13.46 -5.86 4.40
CA SER A 55 13.71 -4.46 4.68
C SER A 55 14.50 -4.26 5.99
N GLN A 56 15.13 -3.10 6.12
CA GLN A 56 15.84 -2.66 7.31
C GLN A 56 15.55 -1.19 7.57
N ILE A 57 15.29 -0.88 8.84
CA ILE A 57 15.14 0.49 9.33
C ILE A 57 16.15 0.78 10.43
N ASN A 58 16.57 2.04 10.51
CA ASN A 58 17.57 2.50 11.47
C ASN A 58 16.95 3.44 12.53
N ASP A 59 15.73 3.15 12.99
CA ASP A 59 14.96 4.02 13.90
C ASP A 59 15.66 4.20 15.26
N LYS A 60 16.23 3.13 15.84
CA LYS A 60 16.94 3.16 17.12
C LYS A 60 18.11 4.14 17.10
N PHE A 61 18.84 4.21 15.99
CA PHE A 61 19.92 5.17 15.80
C PHE A 61 19.38 6.60 15.83
N PHE A 62 18.36 6.91 15.02
CA PHE A 62 17.78 8.26 14.97
C PHE A 62 17.23 8.70 16.32
N LYS A 63 16.41 7.86 16.98
CA LYS A 63 15.83 8.13 18.32
C LYS A 63 16.91 8.44 19.35
N ARG A 64 17.98 7.63 19.41
CA ARG A 64 19.08 7.83 20.36
C ARG A 64 19.80 9.17 20.12
N HIS A 65 20.09 9.48 18.87
CA HIS A 65 20.80 10.70 18.52
C HIS A 65 19.96 11.96 18.73
N ILE A 66 18.67 11.94 18.42
CA ILE A 66 17.74 13.04 18.71
C ILE A 66 17.74 13.34 20.21
N LYS A 67 17.51 12.32 21.06
CA LYS A 67 17.51 12.49 22.52
C LYS A 67 18.83 13.05 23.05
N THR A 68 19.95 12.53 22.54
CA THR A 68 21.30 13.00 22.93
C THR A 68 21.51 14.46 22.52
N ASN A 69 21.11 14.84 21.31
CA ASN A 69 21.30 16.19 20.79
C ASN A 69 20.41 17.20 21.53
N ILE A 70 19.15 16.86 21.82
CA ILE A 70 18.27 17.70 22.66
C ILE A 70 18.90 17.95 24.04
N PHE A 71 19.42 16.91 24.70
CA PHE A 71 20.08 17.06 26.00
C PHE A 71 21.29 18.01 25.93
N LEU A 72 22.09 17.92 24.87
CA LEU A 72 23.25 18.80 24.66
C LEU A 72 22.83 20.26 24.41
N LEU A 73 21.76 20.48 23.65
CA LEU A 73 21.28 21.82 23.30
C LEU A 73 20.57 22.51 24.47
N LYS A 74 20.01 21.76 25.44
CA LYS A 74 19.40 22.32 26.66
C LYS A 74 20.39 22.82 27.72
N GLN A 75 21.69 22.62 27.54
CA GLN A 75 22.70 23.09 28.49
C GLN A 75 22.70 24.63 28.58
N LYS A 76 22.88 25.18 29.81
CA LYS A 76 22.79 26.63 30.11
C LYS A 76 23.54 27.53 29.11
N LYS A 77 24.68 27.07 28.58
CA LYS A 77 25.52 27.79 27.60
C LYS A 77 24.90 28.00 26.22
N TYR A 78 23.80 27.32 25.89
CA TYR A 78 23.08 27.47 24.61
C TYR A 78 21.63 27.96 24.81
N LYS A 79 21.30 28.34 26.05
CA LYS A 79 19.98 28.84 26.41
C LYS A 79 19.73 30.16 25.66
N GLY A 80 18.60 30.25 24.96
CA GLY A 80 18.23 31.39 24.13
C GLY A 80 18.42 31.18 22.62
N ILE A 81 19.50 30.55 22.17
CA ILE A 81 19.80 30.39 20.72
C ILE A 81 18.99 29.27 20.07
N PHE A 82 18.73 28.19 20.82
CA PHE A 82 17.98 27.02 20.33
C PHE A 82 16.74 26.74 21.19
N ALA A 83 16.23 27.76 21.88
CA ALA A 83 15.11 27.62 22.81
C ALA A 83 13.86 27.12 22.08
N ASP A 84 13.55 27.70 20.94
CA ASP A 84 12.35 27.43 20.14
C ASP A 84 12.28 25.95 19.69
N PHE A 85 13.42 25.35 19.31
CA PHE A 85 13.50 23.92 18.96
C PHE A 85 13.26 22.98 20.15
N CYS A 86 13.33 23.50 21.38
CA CYS A 86 13.14 22.75 22.61
C CYS A 86 11.73 22.86 23.19
N GLU A 87 10.88 23.74 22.64
CA GLU A 87 9.51 23.99 23.10
C GLU A 87 8.57 22.83 22.71
N ASP A 88 8.65 22.32 21.48
CA ASP A 88 7.83 21.18 21.00
C ASP A 88 8.32 19.80 21.48
N LYS A 89 8.88 19.74 22.69
CA LYS A 89 9.45 18.52 23.28
C LYS A 89 8.45 17.36 23.27
N GLN A 90 7.16 17.64 23.53
CA GLN A 90 6.11 16.62 23.59
C GLN A 90 5.90 15.93 22.24
N ALA A 91 5.88 16.69 21.14
CA ALA A 91 5.74 16.17 19.79
C ALA A 91 6.92 15.26 19.41
N ILE A 92 8.15 15.68 19.70
CA ILE A 92 9.34 14.85 19.46
C ILE A 92 9.36 13.60 20.34
N GLU A 93 8.93 13.72 21.61
CA GLU A 93 8.83 12.57 22.51
C GLU A 93 7.81 11.55 22.03
N GLN A 94 6.66 12.01 21.53
CA GLN A 94 5.66 11.15 20.89
C GLN A 94 6.25 10.44 19.68
N LEU A 95 6.90 11.18 18.78
CA LEU A 95 7.57 10.62 17.59
C LEU A 95 8.62 9.55 17.96
N CYS A 96 9.39 9.79 19.01
CA CYS A 96 10.41 8.84 19.48
C CYS A 96 9.84 7.59 20.16
N LYS A 97 8.56 7.59 20.59
CA LYS A 97 7.88 6.46 21.24
C LYS A 97 7.23 5.50 20.25
N ILE A 98 6.97 5.93 19.02
CA ILE A 98 6.34 5.09 17.99
C ILE A 98 7.21 3.86 17.71
N ASP A 99 6.57 2.70 17.63
CA ASP A 99 7.22 1.49 17.14
C ASP A 99 7.18 1.48 15.61
N PHE A 100 8.34 1.30 15.00
CA PHE A 100 8.51 1.23 13.55
C PHE A 100 8.78 -0.20 13.06
N SER A 101 8.78 -1.19 13.96
CA SER A 101 9.10 -2.59 13.64
C SER A 101 8.27 -3.16 12.50
N CYS A 102 7.01 -2.73 12.35
CA CYS A 102 6.12 -3.15 11.26
C CYS A 102 6.65 -2.80 9.86
N LEU A 103 7.52 -1.78 9.73
CA LEU A 103 8.15 -1.45 8.46
C LEU A 103 9.18 -2.49 8.03
N CYS A 104 9.75 -3.28 8.95
CA CYS A 104 10.71 -4.32 8.65
C CYS A 104 10.12 -5.42 7.74
N ASP A 105 8.82 -5.69 7.91
CA ASP A 105 8.08 -6.71 7.17
C ASP A 105 7.54 -6.21 5.83
N ALA A 106 7.67 -4.90 5.55
CA ALA A 106 7.15 -4.29 4.34
C ALA A 106 8.03 -4.59 3.10
N PRO A 107 7.42 -4.67 1.90
CA PRO A 107 8.14 -4.74 0.63
C PRO A 107 9.17 -3.60 0.51
N SER A 108 10.37 -3.93 0.03
CA SER A 108 11.55 -3.08 0.11
C SER A 108 12.37 -3.01 -1.17
N ILE A 109 13.03 -1.89 -1.36
CA ILE A 109 13.93 -1.60 -2.46
C ILE A 109 15.26 -1.20 -1.86
N ASN A 110 16.33 -1.90 -2.22
CA ASN A 110 17.66 -1.68 -1.66
C ASN A 110 17.64 -1.65 -0.10
N GLN A 111 16.94 -2.62 0.50
CA GLN A 111 16.73 -2.76 1.95
C GLN A 111 15.90 -1.64 2.60
N THR A 112 15.41 -0.64 1.86
CA THR A 112 14.52 0.40 2.40
C THR A 112 13.07 0.06 2.06
N PRO A 113 12.11 0.10 3.00
CA PRO A 113 10.70 -0.08 2.67
C PRO A 113 10.25 0.87 1.55
N ARG A 114 9.50 0.37 0.57
CA ARG A 114 9.00 1.18 -0.55
C ARG A 114 8.07 2.29 -0.05
N SER A 115 7.23 2.00 0.94
CA SER A 115 6.39 3.00 1.63
C SER A 115 7.22 4.16 2.19
N VAL A 116 8.39 3.89 2.78
CA VAL A 116 9.31 4.93 3.29
C VAL A 116 9.91 5.76 2.15
N LEU A 117 10.26 5.13 1.03
CA LEU A 117 10.78 5.85 -0.14
C LEU A 117 9.72 6.81 -0.72
N LEU A 118 8.47 6.37 -0.80
CA LEU A 118 7.34 7.20 -1.23
C LEU A 118 7.09 8.35 -0.25
N ALA A 119 7.08 8.07 1.05
CA ALA A 119 6.92 9.09 2.08
C ALA A 119 8.02 10.16 2.03
N LYS A 120 9.28 9.74 1.84
CA LYS A 120 10.43 10.65 1.67
C LYS A 120 10.26 11.55 0.45
N LEU A 121 9.89 11.00 -0.69
CA LEU A 121 9.66 11.80 -1.91
C LEU A 121 8.54 12.84 -1.69
N CYS A 122 7.42 12.39 -1.11
CA CYS A 122 6.27 13.26 -0.84
C CYS A 122 6.68 14.44 0.05
N LEU A 123 7.27 14.18 1.21
CA LEU A 123 7.64 15.21 2.18
C LEU A 123 8.81 16.09 1.69
N SER A 124 9.88 15.51 1.15
CA SER A 124 11.05 16.32 0.76
C SER A 124 10.74 17.28 -0.38
N SER A 125 9.85 16.89 -1.31
CA SER A 125 9.43 17.74 -2.44
C SER A 125 8.53 18.92 -2.04
N SER A 126 7.93 18.90 -0.84
CA SER A 126 7.02 19.92 -0.32
C SER A 126 7.66 20.79 0.77
N GLY A 127 8.99 20.71 0.95
CA GLY A 127 9.66 21.39 2.05
C GLY A 127 9.27 20.82 3.42
N TRP A 128 8.99 19.52 3.47
CA TRP A 128 8.60 18.74 4.64
C TRP A 128 7.23 19.08 5.22
N ILE A 129 6.29 19.49 4.35
CA ILE A 129 4.88 19.68 4.67
C ILE A 129 4.06 18.51 4.11
N PHE A 130 3.34 17.80 4.97
CA PHE A 130 2.39 16.79 4.51
C PHE A 130 1.15 17.47 3.91
N THR A 131 0.80 17.07 2.69
CA THR A 131 -0.44 17.49 2.01
C THR A 131 -1.08 16.27 1.36
N GLU A 132 -2.40 16.13 1.56
CA GLU A 132 -3.16 15.00 1.03
C GLU A 132 -3.10 14.93 -0.50
N ASP A 133 -3.24 16.06 -1.19
CA ASP A 133 -3.21 16.11 -2.66
C ASP A 133 -1.90 15.56 -3.25
N ARG A 134 -0.76 15.86 -2.61
CA ARG A 134 0.54 15.34 -3.05
C ARG A 134 0.70 13.86 -2.79
N PHE A 135 0.15 13.37 -1.68
CA PHE A 135 0.10 11.94 -1.42
C PHE A 135 -0.78 11.24 -2.45
N ARG A 136 -1.97 11.77 -2.75
CA ARG A 136 -2.89 11.26 -3.78
C ARG A 136 -2.23 11.16 -5.14
N ILE A 137 -1.56 12.23 -5.60
CA ILE A 137 -0.83 12.23 -6.88
C ILE A 137 0.21 11.10 -6.91
N LEU A 138 1.02 10.98 -5.86
CA LEU A 138 2.07 9.97 -5.80
C LEU A 138 1.51 8.54 -5.81
N VAL A 139 0.47 8.27 -5.02
CA VAL A 139 -0.18 6.96 -4.96
C VAL A 139 -0.84 6.60 -6.28
N ASN A 140 -1.50 7.56 -6.94
CA ASN A 140 -2.11 7.32 -8.24
C ASN A 140 -1.08 6.94 -9.30
N GLU A 141 0.05 7.65 -9.36
CA GLU A 141 1.14 7.28 -10.28
C GLU A 141 1.76 5.93 -9.90
N GLN A 142 1.90 5.62 -8.61
CA GLN A 142 2.39 4.32 -8.14
C GLN A 142 1.46 3.17 -8.56
N ASN A 143 0.15 3.32 -8.32
CA ASN A 143 -0.85 2.30 -8.60
C ASN A 143 -1.04 2.02 -10.10
N LYS A 144 -0.79 3.02 -10.98
CA LYS A 144 -0.75 2.79 -12.45
C LYS A 144 0.30 1.78 -12.87
N ARG A 145 1.41 1.66 -12.11
CA ARG A 145 2.54 0.80 -12.44
C ARG A 145 2.49 -0.51 -11.67
N LYS A 146 2.29 -0.44 -10.35
CA LYS A 146 2.13 -1.60 -9.47
C LYS A 146 1.43 -1.16 -8.21
N THR A 147 0.30 -1.79 -7.90
CA THR A 147 -0.52 -1.50 -6.74
C THR A 147 0.31 -1.57 -5.45
N LEU A 148 0.06 -0.64 -4.53
CA LEU A 148 0.57 -0.72 -3.16
C LEU A 148 -0.11 -1.88 -2.44
N THR A 149 0.69 -2.73 -1.79
CA THR A 149 0.14 -3.87 -1.07
C THR A 149 -0.57 -3.44 0.21
N TYR A 150 -1.47 -4.28 0.72
CA TYR A 150 -2.14 -4.04 2.00
C TYR A 150 -1.12 -3.84 3.14
N VAL A 151 0.00 -4.56 3.13
CA VAL A 151 1.09 -4.38 4.11
C VAL A 151 1.71 -2.98 4.00
N GLU A 152 1.97 -2.50 2.79
CA GLU A 152 2.52 -1.15 2.58
C GLU A 152 1.54 -0.07 2.98
N MET A 153 0.25 -0.30 2.72
CA MET A 153 -0.79 0.68 2.96
C MET A 153 -1.13 0.78 4.45
N SER A 154 -1.22 -0.37 5.14
CA SER A 154 -1.42 -0.44 6.59
C SER A 154 -0.25 0.12 7.41
N THR A 155 0.96 0.15 6.84
CA THR A 155 2.17 0.71 7.48
C THR A 155 2.58 2.09 6.95
N MET A 156 1.78 2.71 6.08
CA MET A 156 2.13 3.96 5.43
C MET A 156 2.24 5.13 6.41
N LYS A 157 1.38 5.16 7.42
CA LYS A 157 1.45 6.15 8.49
C LYS A 157 2.81 6.08 9.18
N GLU A 158 3.25 4.90 9.57
CA GLU A 158 4.56 4.65 10.18
C GLU A 158 5.69 5.02 9.21
N ALA A 159 5.53 4.83 7.91
CA ALA A 159 6.51 5.24 6.91
C ALA A 159 6.69 6.77 6.84
N PHE A 160 5.59 7.54 6.86
CA PHE A 160 5.64 9.01 6.94
C PHE A 160 6.25 9.49 8.25
N LEU A 161 5.85 8.89 9.37
CA LEU A 161 6.40 9.21 10.69
C LEU A 161 7.90 8.87 10.76
N TYR A 162 8.34 7.79 10.11
CA TYR A 162 9.75 7.43 10.02
C TYR A 162 10.56 8.44 9.20
N ALA A 163 10.03 8.91 8.08
CA ALA A 163 10.66 9.96 7.29
C ALA A 163 10.79 11.28 8.09
N ILE A 164 9.77 11.65 8.86
CA ILE A 164 9.79 12.81 9.78
C ILE A 164 10.85 12.60 10.87
N LEU A 165 10.94 11.40 11.47
CA LEU A 165 11.96 11.05 12.46
C LEU A 165 13.38 11.22 11.91
N GLU A 166 13.64 10.71 10.70
CA GLU A 166 14.94 10.82 10.05
C GLU A 166 15.32 12.27 9.77
N LYS A 167 14.38 13.08 9.26
CA LYS A 167 14.64 14.51 9.03
C LYS A 167 14.86 15.28 10.33
N THR A 168 14.07 14.97 11.36
CA THR A 168 14.24 15.54 12.71
C THR A 168 15.65 15.27 13.23
N TYR A 169 16.16 14.05 13.04
CA TYR A 169 17.54 13.71 13.37
C TYR A 169 18.57 14.61 12.67
N TYR A 170 18.42 14.84 11.36
CA TYR A 170 19.35 15.71 10.61
C TYR A 170 19.29 17.17 11.07
N ILE A 171 18.09 17.70 11.38
CA ILE A 171 17.95 19.04 11.96
C ILE A 171 18.74 19.13 13.28
N PHE A 172 18.57 18.16 14.18
CA PHE A 172 19.29 18.15 15.45
C PHE A 172 20.81 17.94 15.30
N GLU A 173 21.28 17.19 14.31
CA GLU A 173 22.72 17.10 14.00
C GLU A 173 23.26 18.42 13.40
N ASN A 174 22.47 19.14 12.61
CA ASN A 174 22.84 20.47 12.10
C ASN A 174 22.94 21.48 13.25
N LEU A 175 21.96 21.52 14.16
CA LEU A 175 22.01 22.36 15.37
C LEU A 175 23.21 22.04 16.25
N LYS A 176 23.52 20.76 16.46
CA LYS A 176 24.73 20.32 17.18
C LYS A 176 26.01 20.78 16.49
N THR A 177 26.03 20.78 15.16
CA THR A 177 27.16 21.27 14.38
C THR A 177 27.33 22.76 14.58
N ILE A 178 26.26 23.55 14.49
CA ILE A 178 26.27 24.99 14.80
C ILE A 178 26.80 25.22 16.23
N ALA A 179 26.28 24.50 17.23
CA ALA A 179 26.74 24.61 18.62
C ALA A 179 28.24 24.30 18.81
N LYS A 180 28.80 23.36 18.03
CA LYS A 180 30.25 23.09 18.00
C LYS A 180 31.02 24.22 17.36
N VAL A 181 30.51 24.79 16.27
CA VAL A 181 31.13 25.91 15.56
C VAL A 181 31.13 27.16 16.44
N CYS A 182 30.03 27.48 17.15
CA CYS A 182 30.00 28.56 18.15
C CYS A 182 31.08 28.37 19.23
N LYS A 183 31.24 27.14 19.76
CA LYS A 183 32.29 26.84 20.75
C LYS A 183 33.70 27.04 20.18
N LEU A 184 33.91 26.71 18.91
CA LEU A 184 35.20 26.91 18.24
C LEU A 184 35.47 28.39 17.98
N ALA A 185 34.46 29.17 17.59
CA ALA A 185 34.56 30.61 17.39
C ALA A 185 34.95 31.33 18.69
N LYS A 186 34.26 31.03 19.80
CA LYS A 186 34.58 31.56 21.13
C LYS A 186 36.03 31.26 21.56
N LYS A 187 36.50 30.04 21.31
CA LYS A 187 37.90 29.68 21.57
C LYS A 187 38.86 30.45 20.69
N TYR A 188 38.55 30.59 19.41
CA TYR A 188 39.39 31.30 18.46
C TYR A 188 39.55 32.79 18.80
N VAL A 189 38.49 33.43 19.30
CA VAL A 189 38.52 34.84 19.73
C VAL A 189 39.29 35.01 21.05
N ASN A 190 39.16 34.06 21.98
CA ASN A 190 39.72 34.20 23.33
C ASN A 190 41.13 33.61 23.52
N ASP A 191 41.65 32.79 22.59
CA ASP A 191 42.99 32.20 22.71
C ASP A 191 44.08 33.03 22.01
N SER A 192 45.18 33.29 22.73
CA SER A 192 46.41 33.88 22.19
C SER A 192 47.21 32.82 21.40
N PHE A 193 47.25 32.99 20.08
CA PHE A 193 48.18 32.38 19.11
C PHE A 193 48.20 30.84 18.90
N SER A 194 47.94 29.99 19.89
CA SER A 194 48.18 28.52 19.76
C SER A 194 47.18 27.78 18.86
N LEU A 195 45.91 28.18 18.83
CA LEU A 195 44.85 27.53 18.04
C LEU A 195 44.82 27.94 16.57
N GLN A 196 45.38 29.11 16.22
CA GLN A 196 45.41 29.64 14.84
C GLN A 196 46.17 28.73 13.87
N ASN A 197 47.08 27.88 14.38
CA ASN A 197 47.87 26.95 13.58
C ASN A 197 47.24 25.56 13.38
N SER A 198 46.08 25.26 14.00
CA SER A 198 45.45 23.96 13.81
C SER A 198 44.87 23.82 12.38
N LYS A 199 45.19 22.72 11.67
CA LYS A 199 44.64 22.40 10.33
C LYS A 199 43.11 22.49 10.31
N LYS A 200 42.46 22.16 11.42
CA LYS A 200 41.01 22.17 11.59
C LYS A 200 40.43 23.58 11.60
N LEU A 201 41.08 24.57 12.22
CA LEU A 201 40.63 25.97 12.19
C LEU A 201 40.90 26.63 10.84
N LYS A 202 42.03 26.32 10.19
CA LYS A 202 42.35 26.83 8.85
C LYS A 202 41.27 26.51 7.80
N SER A 203 40.56 25.38 7.92
CA SER A 203 39.42 25.07 7.03
C SER A 203 38.17 25.89 7.34
N PHE A 204 37.96 26.34 8.59
CA PHE A 204 36.78 27.12 8.98
C PHE A 204 36.96 28.62 8.74
N VAL A 205 38.18 29.15 8.71
CA VAL A 205 38.47 30.58 8.45
C VAL A 205 37.95 31.04 7.07
N LYS A 206 37.69 30.12 6.13
CA LYS A 206 37.06 30.42 4.83
C LYS A 206 35.52 30.45 4.88
N SER A 207 34.90 30.00 5.97
CA SER A 207 33.45 29.95 6.13
C SER A 207 32.91 31.29 6.61
N LYS A 208 32.04 31.91 5.82
CA LYS A 208 31.33 33.15 6.18
C LYS A 208 30.60 33.04 7.52
N LEU A 209 29.95 31.89 7.77
CA LEU A 209 29.24 31.62 9.03
C LEU A 209 30.18 31.52 10.23
N PHE A 210 31.38 30.93 10.05
CA PHE A 210 32.37 30.87 11.14
C PHE A 210 32.96 32.23 11.47
N LEU A 211 33.33 33.01 10.45
CA LEU A 211 33.86 34.37 10.63
C LEU A 211 32.82 35.28 11.31
N GLU A 212 31.56 35.15 10.93
CA GLU A 212 30.46 35.87 11.55
C GLU A 212 30.26 35.50 13.02
N LEU A 213 30.33 34.22 13.36
CA LEU A 213 30.31 33.77 14.75
C LEU A 213 31.50 34.32 15.55
N CYS A 214 32.69 34.42 14.96
CA CYS A 214 33.85 35.05 15.61
C CYS A 214 33.63 36.56 15.82
N MET A 215 33.01 37.27 14.86
CA MET A 215 32.68 38.69 15.03
C MET A 215 31.68 38.93 16.17
N ILE A 216 30.65 38.09 16.27
CA ILE A 216 29.66 38.14 17.35
C ILE A 216 30.34 37.91 18.71
N GLU A 217 31.17 36.88 18.83
CA GLU A 217 31.90 36.58 20.08
C GLU A 217 32.93 37.66 20.45
N ALA A 218 33.43 38.42 19.47
CA ALA A 218 34.33 39.56 19.67
C ALA A 218 33.59 40.89 19.92
N ASN A 219 32.26 40.86 20.13
CA ASN A 219 31.40 42.03 20.39
C ASN A 219 31.37 43.08 19.27
N TYR A 220 31.56 42.69 18.00
CA TYR A 220 31.34 43.60 16.88
C TYR A 220 29.83 43.78 16.62
N ASN A 221 29.37 45.02 16.63
CA ASN A 221 27.98 45.35 16.30
C ASN A 221 27.71 45.20 14.80
N LYS A 222 26.70 44.41 14.46
CA LYS A 222 26.25 44.18 13.09
C LYS A 222 25.08 45.10 12.74
N THR A 223 25.15 45.75 11.57
CA THR A 223 24.06 46.58 11.02
C THR A 223 23.07 45.81 10.14
N ASN A 224 23.39 44.58 9.71
CA ASN A 224 22.55 43.75 8.84
C ASN A 224 22.22 42.38 9.48
N LYS A 225 20.99 41.88 9.30
CA LYS A 225 20.57 40.51 9.70
C LYS A 225 21.56 39.48 9.16
N GLY A 226 22.00 38.57 10.04
CA GLY A 226 23.16 37.73 9.82
C GLY A 226 22.95 36.54 8.89
N THR A 227 24.05 35.97 8.38
CA THR A 227 24.04 34.66 7.71
C THR A 227 23.74 33.54 8.71
N LEU A 228 24.01 33.76 10.01
CA LEU A 228 23.65 32.84 11.09
C LEU A 228 22.14 32.82 11.33
N ASP A 229 21.52 34.00 11.49
CA ASP A 229 20.08 34.13 11.71
C ASP A 229 19.32 33.47 10.56
N GLY A 230 19.70 33.71 9.31
CA GLY A 230 19.08 33.05 8.15
C GLY A 230 19.24 31.52 8.13
N VAL A 231 20.34 30.98 8.66
CA VAL A 231 20.52 29.52 8.78
C VAL A 231 19.66 28.94 9.91
N ILE A 232 19.59 29.61 11.06
CA ILE A 232 18.75 29.20 12.18
C ILE A 232 17.27 29.30 11.80
N ASP A 233 16.85 30.42 11.21
CA ASP A 233 15.48 30.66 10.72
C ASP A 233 15.08 29.61 9.67
N GLY A 234 15.97 29.27 8.75
CA GLY A 234 15.71 28.22 7.75
C GLY A 234 15.54 26.83 8.36
N LEU A 235 16.38 26.48 9.35
CA LEU A 235 16.24 25.23 10.10
C LEU A 235 14.95 25.21 10.92
N TYR A 236 14.60 26.33 11.56
CA TYR A 236 13.39 26.46 12.38
C TYR A 236 12.14 26.38 11.50
N THR A 237 12.13 27.05 10.35
CA THR A 237 11.03 26.98 9.38
C THR A 237 10.79 25.54 8.94
N THR A 238 11.86 24.78 8.66
CA THR A 238 11.73 23.36 8.29
C THR A 238 11.25 22.52 9.47
N TYR A 239 11.72 22.83 10.68
CA TYR A 239 11.33 22.16 11.91
C TYR A 239 9.85 22.37 12.25
N ALA A 240 9.37 23.61 12.24
CA ALA A 240 7.96 23.94 12.47
C ALA A 240 7.04 23.18 11.49
N ARG A 241 7.38 23.18 10.20
CA ARG A 241 6.66 22.43 9.15
C ARG A 241 6.62 20.92 9.41
N LEU A 242 7.70 20.34 9.96
CA LEU A 242 7.74 18.93 10.34
C LEU A 242 6.84 18.64 11.54
N ILE A 243 6.78 19.53 12.53
CA ILE A 243 5.90 19.38 13.69
C ILE A 243 4.43 19.46 13.26
N ASP A 244 4.07 20.39 12.36
CA ASP A 244 2.72 20.46 11.78
C ASP A 244 2.38 19.20 10.98
N SER A 245 3.34 18.72 10.19
CA SER A 245 3.19 17.49 9.41
C SER A 245 3.04 16.25 10.27
N LEU A 246 3.72 16.20 11.42
CA LEU A 246 3.58 15.10 12.38
C LEU A 246 2.13 14.96 12.82
N GLN A 247 1.50 16.06 13.22
CA GLN A 247 0.10 16.05 13.65
C GLN A 247 -0.85 15.69 12.50
N SER A 248 -0.57 16.22 11.30
CA SER A 248 -1.36 15.93 10.10
C SER A 248 -1.31 14.43 9.74
N VAL A 249 -0.12 13.83 9.73
CA VAL A 249 0.10 12.40 9.43
C VAL A 249 -0.56 11.52 10.49
N LEU A 250 -0.50 11.88 11.78
CA LEU A 250 -1.12 11.10 12.85
C LEU A 250 -2.65 10.99 12.72
N ARG A 251 -3.29 12.00 12.14
CA ARG A 251 -4.75 12.07 11.96
C ARG A 251 -5.21 11.59 10.58
N PHE A 252 -4.27 11.39 9.66
CA PHE A 252 -4.59 11.04 8.29
C PHE A 252 -4.83 9.54 8.12
N ASP A 253 -5.93 9.21 7.46
CA ASP A 253 -6.30 7.84 7.16
C ASP A 253 -5.79 7.45 5.75
N PHE A 254 -4.60 6.86 5.74
CA PHE A 254 -3.93 6.38 4.54
C PHE A 254 -4.67 5.22 3.86
N SER A 255 -5.52 4.48 4.58
CA SER A 255 -6.16 3.26 4.06
C SER A 255 -7.13 3.55 2.91
N ARG A 256 -7.70 4.77 2.85
CA ARG A 256 -8.63 5.23 1.81
C ARG A 256 -8.03 5.23 0.40
N TYR A 257 -6.70 5.20 0.30
CA TYR A 257 -5.96 5.19 -0.96
C TYR A 257 -5.53 3.78 -1.39
N TYR A 258 -5.98 2.76 -0.67
CA TYR A 258 -5.76 1.36 -1.03
C TYR A 258 -6.70 0.97 -2.20
N SER A 259 -6.16 0.89 -3.41
CA SER A 259 -6.97 0.71 -4.63
C SER A 259 -7.90 -0.53 -4.64
N PRO A 260 -7.58 -1.68 -4.01
CA PRO A 260 -8.51 -2.80 -3.96
C PRO A 260 -9.84 -2.50 -3.24
N LEU A 261 -9.91 -1.46 -2.40
CA LEU A 261 -11.16 -1.02 -1.78
C LEU A 261 -12.18 -0.54 -2.80
N GLU A 262 -11.76 -0.02 -3.96
CA GLU A 262 -12.66 0.36 -5.06
C GLU A 262 -13.52 -0.81 -5.56
N ILE A 263 -13.10 -2.05 -5.27
CA ILE A 263 -13.82 -3.27 -5.60
C ILE A 263 -14.55 -3.77 -4.36
N TYR A 264 -13.85 -3.92 -3.23
CA TYR A 264 -14.44 -4.56 -2.04
C TYR A 264 -15.53 -3.72 -1.37
N ASP A 265 -15.42 -2.38 -1.37
CA ASP A 265 -16.44 -1.52 -0.75
C ASP A 265 -17.78 -1.51 -1.50
N LYS A 266 -17.83 -2.09 -2.72
CA LYS A 266 -19.09 -2.30 -3.45
C LYS A 266 -19.97 -3.38 -2.81
N PHE A 267 -19.40 -4.25 -1.98
CA PHE A 267 -20.13 -5.34 -1.34
C PHE A 267 -20.59 -4.93 0.05
N SER A 268 -21.91 -4.96 0.30
CA SER A 268 -22.50 -4.58 1.58
C SER A 268 -21.91 -5.36 2.76
N SER A 269 -21.59 -6.64 2.56
CA SER A 269 -21.00 -7.47 3.62
C SER A 269 -19.61 -7.02 4.03
N PHE A 270 -18.84 -6.43 3.12
CA PHE A 270 -17.54 -5.86 3.40
C PHE A 270 -17.66 -4.42 3.90
N SER A 271 -18.45 -3.57 3.22
CA SER A 271 -18.61 -2.16 3.60
C SER A 271 -19.11 -2.01 5.04
N ASN A 272 -20.06 -2.86 5.45
CA ASN A 272 -20.67 -2.86 6.78
C ASN A 272 -19.86 -3.64 7.83
N ALA A 273 -18.78 -4.32 7.43
CA ALA A 273 -17.94 -5.07 8.33
C ALA A 273 -17.17 -4.14 9.29
N THR A 274 -16.84 -4.66 10.48
CA THR A 274 -15.99 -3.96 11.45
C THR A 274 -14.57 -3.80 10.89
N GLU A 275 -13.81 -2.80 11.37
CA GLU A 275 -12.41 -2.58 10.93
C GLU A 275 -11.52 -3.82 11.14
N ASN A 276 -11.75 -4.58 12.21
CA ASN A 276 -11.05 -5.83 12.48
C ASN A 276 -11.36 -6.91 11.43
N GLN A 277 -12.63 -7.02 11.01
CA GLN A 277 -13.02 -7.94 9.95
C GLN A 277 -12.44 -7.52 8.60
N LYS A 278 -12.50 -6.23 8.27
CA LYS A 278 -11.91 -5.68 7.04
C LYS A 278 -10.41 -5.95 7.00
N SER A 279 -9.68 -5.65 8.08
CA SER A 279 -8.23 -5.86 8.15
C SER A 279 -7.84 -7.33 8.06
N ALA A 280 -8.59 -8.24 8.70
CA ALA A 280 -8.36 -9.68 8.60
C ALA A 280 -8.67 -10.23 7.19
N PHE A 281 -9.74 -9.76 6.56
CA PHE A 281 -10.08 -10.10 5.17
C PHE A 281 -8.96 -9.65 4.21
N LEU A 282 -8.56 -8.38 4.29
CA LEU A 282 -7.52 -7.81 3.43
C LEU A 282 -6.16 -8.47 3.67
N GLY A 283 -5.85 -8.86 4.91
CA GLY A 283 -4.66 -9.64 5.23
C GLY A 283 -4.64 -11.01 4.54
N VAL A 284 -5.78 -11.71 4.46
CA VAL A 284 -5.88 -12.96 3.70
C VAL A 284 -5.79 -12.71 2.19
N ALA A 285 -6.45 -11.68 1.68
CA ALA A 285 -6.38 -11.32 0.27
C ALA A 285 -4.94 -11.04 -0.17
N SER A 286 -4.21 -10.23 0.60
CA SER A 286 -2.80 -9.91 0.38
C SER A 286 -1.90 -11.15 0.43
N ALA A 287 -2.11 -12.06 1.38
CA ALA A 287 -1.34 -13.30 1.46
C ALA A 287 -1.57 -14.22 0.26
N LEU A 288 -2.81 -14.27 -0.27
CA LEU A 288 -3.14 -15.09 -1.43
C LEU A 288 -2.66 -14.48 -2.74
N SER A 289 -2.76 -13.17 -2.92
CA SER A 289 -2.19 -12.48 -4.09
C SER A 289 -0.68 -12.67 -4.16
N ASP A 290 0.02 -12.58 -3.03
CA ASP A 290 1.45 -12.87 -2.92
C ASP A 290 1.78 -14.31 -3.29
N LYS A 291 0.99 -15.27 -2.77
CA LYS A 291 1.18 -16.71 -3.05
C LYS A 291 1.00 -17.03 -4.53
N GLU A 292 0.08 -16.35 -5.18
CA GLU A 292 -0.24 -16.53 -6.61
C GLU A 292 0.55 -15.61 -7.53
N ASN A 293 1.41 -14.75 -6.97
CA ASN A 293 2.19 -13.74 -7.70
C ASN A 293 1.32 -12.84 -8.60
N LEU A 294 0.17 -12.42 -8.08
CA LEU A 294 -0.77 -11.52 -8.73
C LEU A 294 -0.75 -10.15 -8.05
N ASP A 295 -0.91 -9.08 -8.84
CA ASP A 295 -1.13 -7.74 -8.30
C ASP A 295 -2.41 -7.72 -7.45
N GLU A 296 -2.39 -7.03 -6.30
CA GLU A 296 -3.51 -7.06 -5.35
C GLU A 296 -4.81 -6.49 -5.92
N PHE A 297 -4.74 -5.47 -6.79
CA PHE A 297 -5.91 -4.95 -7.48
C PHE A 297 -6.48 -5.99 -8.46
N MET A 298 -5.61 -6.64 -9.23
CA MET A 298 -6.02 -7.73 -10.13
C MET A 298 -6.58 -8.94 -9.36
N TYR A 299 -6.03 -9.23 -8.18
CA TYR A 299 -6.54 -10.26 -7.30
C TYR A 299 -7.93 -9.90 -6.75
N ALA A 300 -8.17 -8.63 -6.42
CA ALA A 300 -9.51 -8.16 -6.04
C ALA A 300 -10.54 -8.33 -7.16
N ILE A 301 -10.20 -8.01 -8.41
CA ILE A 301 -11.07 -8.28 -9.58
C ILE A 301 -11.35 -9.78 -9.68
N ARG A 302 -10.34 -10.62 -9.46
CA ARG A 302 -10.50 -12.08 -9.51
C ARG A 302 -11.44 -12.59 -8.42
N VAL A 303 -11.33 -12.08 -7.19
CA VAL A 303 -12.25 -12.41 -6.09
C VAL A 303 -13.68 -11.98 -6.45
N GLU A 304 -13.88 -10.77 -6.98
CA GLU A 304 -15.19 -10.30 -7.46
C GLU A 304 -15.77 -11.23 -8.54
N LYS A 305 -14.98 -11.58 -9.55
CA LYS A 305 -15.41 -12.51 -10.62
C LYS A 305 -15.72 -13.90 -10.09
N TYR A 306 -14.91 -14.40 -9.16
CA TYR A 306 -15.13 -15.71 -8.55
C TYR A 306 -16.40 -15.72 -7.71
N MET A 307 -16.68 -14.66 -6.96
CA MET A 307 -17.92 -14.51 -6.19
C MET A 307 -19.15 -14.55 -7.10
N ARG A 308 -19.10 -13.86 -8.25
CA ARG A 308 -20.19 -13.88 -9.24
C ARG A 308 -20.37 -15.23 -9.94
N SER A 309 -19.38 -16.12 -9.88
CA SER A 309 -19.50 -17.47 -10.42
C SER A 309 -20.14 -18.42 -9.41
N ALA A 310 -21.02 -19.32 -9.86
CA ALA A 310 -21.83 -20.22 -9.03
C ALA A 310 -21.03 -21.15 -8.05
N SER A 311 -19.70 -21.15 -8.11
CA SER A 311 -18.80 -21.92 -7.24
C SER A 311 -18.45 -21.26 -5.90
N ALA A 312 -18.95 -20.06 -5.61
CA ALA A 312 -18.57 -19.29 -4.41
C ALA A 312 -19.17 -19.78 -3.08
N GLY A 313 -20.03 -20.80 -3.08
CA GLY A 313 -20.95 -21.04 -1.95
C GLY A 313 -20.71 -22.27 -1.07
N HIS A 314 -19.81 -23.20 -1.40
CA HIS A 314 -19.78 -24.47 -0.67
C HIS A 314 -18.82 -24.45 0.52
N SER A 315 -19.38 -24.01 1.63
CA SER A 315 -18.78 -24.21 2.93
C SER A 315 -18.97 -25.64 3.40
N LYS A 316 -17.87 -26.36 3.71
CA LYS A 316 -18.00 -27.71 4.29
C LYS A 316 -18.47 -27.58 5.73
N VAL A 317 -19.75 -27.81 5.92
CA VAL A 317 -20.41 -27.80 7.23
C VAL A 317 -20.57 -29.23 7.73
N LYS A 318 -20.17 -29.48 8.97
CA LYS A 318 -20.45 -30.74 9.67
C LYS A 318 -21.23 -30.44 10.94
N LYS A 319 -22.43 -31.02 11.05
CA LYS A 319 -23.20 -31.04 12.29
C LYS A 319 -22.59 -32.07 13.26
N VAL A 320 -22.48 -31.71 14.53
CA VAL A 320 -22.03 -32.58 15.61
C VAL A 320 -22.94 -32.36 16.80
N ASP A 321 -23.57 -33.42 17.28
CA ASP A 321 -24.43 -33.36 18.47
C ASP A 321 -23.59 -33.74 19.70
N LEU A 322 -23.56 -32.86 20.70
CA LEU A 322 -22.74 -33.04 21.91
C LEU A 322 -23.51 -32.59 23.15
N PHE A 323 -23.88 -33.55 24.02
CA PHE A 323 -24.53 -33.30 25.32
C PHE A 323 -25.65 -32.24 25.24
N ASP A 324 -26.69 -32.54 24.46
CA ASP A 324 -27.88 -31.70 24.20
C ASP A 324 -27.64 -30.41 23.40
N LYS A 325 -26.47 -30.24 22.79
CA LYS A 325 -26.17 -29.11 21.90
C LYS A 325 -25.85 -29.56 20.49
N GLU A 326 -26.52 -28.96 19.53
CA GLU A 326 -26.17 -29.08 18.11
C GLU A 326 -25.05 -28.08 17.79
N LEU A 327 -23.87 -28.60 17.44
CA LEU A 327 -22.72 -27.81 17.04
C LEU A 327 -22.53 -27.87 15.52
N CYS A 328 -22.35 -26.71 14.91
CA CYS A 328 -22.04 -26.57 13.50
C CYS A 328 -20.53 -26.30 13.34
N ILE A 329 -19.79 -27.26 12.77
CA ILE A 329 -18.37 -27.12 12.48
C ILE A 329 -18.20 -26.73 11.02
N ILE A 330 -17.64 -25.55 10.79
CA ILE A 330 -17.33 -25.04 9.46
C ILE A 330 -15.82 -25.22 9.21
N SER A 331 -15.45 -26.02 8.22
CA SER A 331 -14.05 -26.24 7.82
C SER A 331 -13.77 -25.57 6.47
N HIS A 332 -12.87 -24.60 6.46
CA HIS A 332 -12.44 -23.89 5.24
C HIS A 332 -10.94 -23.85 5.07
N LYS A 333 -10.53 -23.99 3.81
CA LYS A 333 -9.18 -23.62 3.37
C LYS A 333 -9.11 -22.10 3.23
N LYS A 334 -7.96 -21.51 3.57
CA LYS A 334 -7.66 -20.11 3.26
C LYS A 334 -7.36 -20.01 1.76
N ASP A 335 -8.41 -19.80 0.96
CA ASP A 335 -8.35 -19.68 -0.49
C ASP A 335 -9.32 -18.62 -1.01
N ILE A 336 -9.37 -18.46 -2.34
CA ILE A 336 -10.26 -17.49 -2.99
C ILE A 336 -11.74 -17.72 -2.70
N ALA A 337 -12.17 -18.96 -2.45
CA ALA A 337 -13.56 -19.29 -2.19
C ALA A 337 -14.00 -18.76 -0.81
N MET A 338 -13.12 -18.79 0.20
CA MET A 338 -13.39 -18.19 1.51
C MET A 338 -13.61 -16.67 1.42
N LEU A 339 -12.79 -15.97 0.63
CA LEU A 339 -12.95 -14.53 0.40
C LEU A 339 -14.26 -14.23 -0.34
N ALA A 340 -14.55 -14.99 -1.39
CA ALA A 340 -15.78 -14.82 -2.16
C ALA A 340 -17.05 -15.09 -1.33
N ALA A 341 -17.05 -16.14 -0.51
CA ALA A 341 -18.15 -16.46 0.40
C ALA A 341 -18.40 -15.35 1.43
N ALA A 342 -17.33 -14.72 1.95
CA ALA A 342 -17.45 -13.58 2.85
C ALA A 342 -17.99 -12.32 2.16
N LEU A 343 -17.62 -12.07 0.91
CA LEU A 343 -18.19 -10.97 0.12
C LEU A 343 -19.67 -11.20 -0.23
N ASN A 344 -20.11 -12.46 -0.32
CA ASN A 344 -21.51 -12.78 -0.61
C ASN A 344 -22.40 -12.77 0.64
N SER A 345 -21.84 -12.88 1.85
CA SER A 345 -22.63 -13.00 3.07
C SER A 345 -21.98 -12.34 4.28
N GLU A 346 -22.74 -11.48 4.94
CA GLU A 346 -22.35 -10.92 6.25
C GLU A 346 -22.09 -12.00 7.30
N PHE A 347 -22.81 -13.12 7.23
CA PHE A 347 -22.60 -14.24 8.14
C PHE A 347 -21.19 -14.81 7.98
N PHE A 348 -20.78 -15.11 6.75
CA PHE A 348 -19.44 -15.65 6.49
C PHE A 348 -18.34 -14.63 6.76
N MET A 349 -18.58 -13.34 6.48
CA MET A 349 -17.65 -12.28 6.88
C MET A 349 -17.41 -12.30 8.40
N ARG A 350 -18.47 -12.40 9.20
CA ARG A 350 -18.36 -12.50 10.66
C ARG A 350 -17.71 -13.81 11.09
N VAL A 351 -18.12 -14.95 10.55
CA VAL A 351 -17.62 -16.26 10.97
C VAL A 351 -16.13 -16.44 10.66
N PHE A 352 -15.68 -16.00 9.48
CA PHE A 352 -14.30 -16.17 9.05
C PHE A 352 -13.35 -15.12 9.61
N PHE A 353 -13.82 -13.88 9.83
CA PHE A 353 -12.94 -12.73 10.10
C PHE A 353 -13.22 -12.00 11.42
N SER A 354 -14.13 -12.49 12.29
CA SER A 354 -14.25 -11.92 13.64
C SER A 354 -13.12 -12.41 14.54
N ASP A 355 -12.48 -11.47 15.23
CA ASP A 355 -11.34 -11.73 16.11
C ASP A 355 -11.77 -12.59 17.33
N LYS A 356 -11.19 -13.78 17.49
CA LYS A 356 -11.42 -14.68 18.64
C LYS A 356 -10.37 -14.53 19.74
N LYS A 357 -9.77 -13.35 19.89
CA LYS A 357 -8.90 -13.03 21.04
C LYS A 357 -9.69 -12.30 22.11
N ASN A 358 -10.60 -12.98 22.79
CA ASN A 358 -10.90 -12.84 24.22
C ASN A 358 -12.23 -13.49 24.58
N LYS A 359 -12.15 -14.46 25.50
CA LYS A 359 -13.24 -15.19 26.15
C LYS A 359 -14.03 -16.08 25.20
N SER A 360 -14.36 -17.26 25.71
CA SER A 360 -15.25 -18.22 25.11
C SER A 360 -16.36 -17.50 24.35
N ASN A 361 -16.44 -17.75 23.04
CA ASN A 361 -17.71 -17.60 22.36
C ASN A 361 -18.68 -18.43 23.20
N LYS A 362 -19.53 -17.78 23.99
CA LYS A 362 -20.84 -18.36 24.25
C LYS A 362 -21.33 -18.68 22.87
N SER A 363 -21.48 -19.97 22.62
CA SER A 363 -22.11 -20.55 21.46
C SER A 363 -23.07 -19.53 20.87
N ILE A 364 -22.92 -19.20 19.59
CA ILE A 364 -24.04 -18.65 18.84
C ILE A 364 -25.01 -19.83 18.67
N SER A 365 -25.59 -20.22 19.80
CA SER A 365 -26.84 -20.93 19.95
C SER A 365 -27.89 -19.83 20.07
N LYS A 366 -27.97 -18.97 19.06
CA LYS A 366 -29.30 -18.65 18.58
C LYS A 366 -29.58 -19.75 17.59
N ILE A 367 -30.56 -20.59 17.93
CA ILE A 367 -31.36 -21.27 16.93
C ILE A 367 -31.83 -20.14 16.02
N ILE A 368 -31.08 -19.94 14.95
CA ILE A 368 -31.58 -19.25 13.80
C ILE A 368 -32.24 -20.40 13.07
N ASP A 369 -33.57 -20.40 13.08
CA ASP A 369 -34.27 -21.12 12.04
C ASP A 369 -33.65 -20.62 10.75
N PHE A 370 -32.86 -21.49 10.12
CA PHE A 370 -32.79 -21.44 8.68
C PHE A 370 -34.24 -21.68 8.29
N GLU A 371 -35.00 -20.60 8.09
CA GLU A 371 -35.93 -20.65 6.99
C GLU A 371 -35.06 -21.13 5.84
N ASN A 372 -35.28 -22.39 5.46
CA ASN A 372 -35.01 -22.84 4.12
C ASN A 372 -35.80 -21.86 3.22
N SER A 373 -35.24 -20.68 3.01
CA SER A 373 -35.15 -20.15 1.68
C SER A 373 -34.38 -21.24 0.94
N PHE A 374 -35.14 -22.22 0.46
CA PHE A 374 -34.85 -22.79 -0.83
C PHE A 374 -34.72 -21.57 -1.75
N GLU A 375 -33.50 -21.05 -1.85
CA GLU A 375 -33.13 -20.35 -3.06
C GLU A 375 -33.51 -21.31 -4.19
N PRO A 376 -34.20 -20.82 -5.22
CA PRO A 376 -34.56 -21.68 -6.33
C PRO A 376 -33.27 -22.38 -6.75
N ILE A 377 -33.29 -23.71 -6.80
CA ILE A 377 -32.26 -24.45 -7.51
C ILE A 377 -32.43 -23.99 -8.95
N TYR A 378 -31.77 -22.90 -9.31
CA TYR A 378 -31.61 -22.50 -10.69
C TYR A 378 -30.69 -23.56 -11.28
N LYS A 379 -31.32 -24.62 -11.81
CA LYS A 379 -30.67 -25.48 -12.79
C LYS A 379 -30.38 -24.58 -13.98
N PHE A 380 -29.20 -23.97 -14.00
CA PHE A 380 -28.67 -23.38 -15.20
C PHE A 380 -28.38 -24.55 -16.15
N GLU A 381 -29.31 -24.79 -17.07
CA GLU A 381 -28.98 -25.57 -18.24
C GLU A 381 -28.28 -24.64 -19.23
N ASN A 382 -26.99 -24.88 -19.45
CA ASN A 382 -26.25 -24.16 -20.47
C ASN A 382 -26.90 -24.46 -21.83
N LEU A 383 -27.59 -23.47 -22.39
CA LEU A 383 -28.10 -23.51 -23.75
C LEU A 383 -26.92 -23.41 -24.73
N ASN A 384 -26.59 -24.53 -25.36
CA ASN A 384 -25.71 -24.54 -26.52
C ASN A 384 -26.57 -24.63 -27.79
N PHE A 385 -26.73 -23.50 -28.49
CA PHE A 385 -27.46 -23.45 -29.76
C PHE A 385 -26.78 -24.24 -30.89
N GLY A 386 -25.56 -24.75 -30.67
CA GLY A 386 -24.90 -25.69 -31.57
C GLY A 386 -24.54 -25.09 -32.92
N ILE A 387 -24.36 -23.77 -32.99
CA ILE A 387 -24.01 -23.05 -34.20
C ILE A 387 -22.53 -22.67 -34.23
N SER A 388 -21.95 -22.69 -35.42
CA SER A 388 -20.61 -22.19 -35.70
C SER A 388 -20.60 -21.55 -37.09
N THR A 389 -19.99 -20.39 -37.25
CA THR A 389 -20.00 -19.59 -38.48
C THR A 389 -18.63 -19.50 -39.16
N THR A 390 -17.72 -20.44 -38.87
CA THR A 390 -16.35 -20.41 -39.37
C THR A 390 -16.28 -20.49 -40.90
N ASN A 391 -15.42 -19.67 -41.52
CA ASN A 391 -15.18 -19.62 -42.97
C ASN A 391 -16.44 -19.35 -43.82
N ASP A 392 -17.33 -18.47 -43.37
CA ASP A 392 -18.60 -18.14 -44.03
C ASP A 392 -19.52 -19.36 -44.24
N VAL A 393 -19.39 -20.38 -43.39
CA VAL A 393 -20.26 -21.55 -43.37
C VAL A 393 -20.89 -21.66 -41.99
N LEU A 394 -22.23 -21.62 -41.97
CA LEU A 394 -23.02 -21.95 -40.81
C LEU A 394 -23.10 -23.47 -40.67
N ARG A 395 -22.45 -24.00 -39.64
CA ARG A 395 -22.61 -25.37 -39.19
C ARG A 395 -23.72 -25.44 -38.15
N ILE A 396 -24.68 -26.32 -38.39
CA ILE A 396 -25.90 -26.48 -37.58
C ILE A 396 -25.83 -27.83 -36.83
N CYS A 397 -25.58 -27.78 -35.52
CA CYS A 397 -25.64 -28.93 -34.61
C CYS A 397 -26.44 -28.60 -33.34
N PRO A 398 -27.68 -28.11 -33.47
CA PRO A 398 -28.46 -27.60 -32.34
C PRO A 398 -28.72 -28.68 -31.31
N HIS A 399 -28.56 -28.31 -30.06
CA HIS A 399 -28.97 -29.10 -28.92
C HIS A 399 -29.89 -28.24 -28.05
N LEU A 400 -31.19 -28.47 -28.17
CA LEU A 400 -32.17 -27.86 -27.27
C LEU A 400 -32.32 -28.75 -26.04
N PRO A 401 -32.10 -28.24 -24.82
CA PRO A 401 -32.50 -28.93 -23.60
C PRO A 401 -34.00 -29.27 -23.59
N LYS A 402 -34.41 -30.30 -22.84
CA LYS A 402 -35.79 -30.88 -22.88
C LYS A 402 -36.90 -29.90 -22.50
N ASN A 403 -36.56 -28.89 -21.71
CA ASN A 403 -37.45 -27.84 -21.22
C ASN A 403 -37.61 -26.65 -22.19
N ILE A 404 -36.94 -26.64 -23.34
CA ILE A 404 -36.98 -25.51 -24.29
C ILE A 404 -37.66 -25.94 -25.58
N LEU A 405 -38.82 -25.32 -25.85
CA LEU A 405 -39.68 -25.62 -27.00
C LEU A 405 -39.23 -24.92 -28.29
N LYS A 406 -38.78 -23.67 -28.17
CA LYS A 406 -38.31 -22.83 -29.27
C LYS A 406 -37.23 -21.87 -28.79
N ALA A 407 -36.29 -21.54 -29.66
CA ALA A 407 -35.32 -20.47 -29.46
C ALA A 407 -35.07 -19.72 -30.77
N ASP A 408 -35.04 -18.39 -30.71
CA ASP A 408 -34.71 -17.53 -31.83
C ASP A 408 -33.32 -16.94 -31.61
N VAL A 409 -32.42 -17.16 -32.57
CA VAL A 409 -31.02 -16.77 -32.51
C VAL A 409 -30.75 -15.77 -33.61
N VAL A 410 -30.24 -14.59 -33.24
CA VAL A 410 -29.78 -13.58 -34.19
C VAL A 410 -28.26 -13.50 -34.08
N PHE A 411 -27.57 -13.63 -35.21
CA PHE A 411 -26.12 -13.61 -35.25
C PHE A 411 -25.61 -12.81 -36.45
N GLU A 412 -24.44 -12.21 -36.30
CA GLU A 412 -23.80 -11.41 -37.34
C GLU A 412 -22.60 -12.16 -37.93
N ASN A 413 -22.47 -12.15 -39.25
CA ASN A 413 -21.26 -12.61 -39.94
C ASN A 413 -20.90 -11.63 -41.07
N ALA A 414 -19.64 -11.20 -41.13
CA ALA A 414 -19.12 -10.29 -42.15
C ALA A 414 -20.02 -9.05 -42.42
N GLY A 415 -20.59 -8.45 -41.37
CA GLY A 415 -21.44 -7.25 -41.46
C GLY A 415 -22.90 -7.52 -41.90
N THR A 416 -23.31 -8.78 -42.02
CA THR A 416 -24.69 -9.18 -42.34
C THR A 416 -25.32 -9.87 -41.13
N THR A 417 -26.52 -9.43 -40.74
CA THR A 417 -27.30 -10.05 -39.67
C THR A 417 -28.18 -11.18 -40.23
N HIS A 418 -28.10 -12.36 -39.60
CA HIS A 418 -28.89 -13.53 -39.94
C HIS A 418 -29.78 -13.93 -38.76
N THR A 419 -30.90 -14.58 -39.06
CA THR A 419 -31.87 -15.06 -38.08
C THR A 419 -32.02 -16.57 -38.21
N MET A 420 -32.04 -17.25 -37.06
CA MET A 420 -32.27 -18.68 -36.99
C MET A 420 -33.34 -19.00 -35.95
N HIS A 421 -34.34 -19.76 -36.35
CA HIS A 421 -35.43 -20.24 -35.52
C HIS A 421 -35.21 -21.73 -35.22
N ILE A 422 -34.93 -22.09 -33.97
CA ILE A 422 -34.80 -23.48 -33.55
C ILE A 422 -36.09 -23.88 -32.83
N MET A 423 -36.72 -24.98 -33.21
CA MET A 423 -37.95 -25.49 -32.57
C MET A 423 -37.96 -27.01 -32.47
N ARG A 424 -38.77 -27.55 -31.57
CA ARG A 424 -39.00 -28.99 -31.43
C ARG A 424 -40.01 -29.52 -32.44
N GLY A 425 -39.86 -30.78 -32.82
CA GLY A 425 -40.83 -31.50 -33.65
C GLY A 425 -40.48 -32.98 -33.78
N ASP A 426 -41.27 -33.70 -34.56
CA ASP A 426 -41.15 -35.17 -34.65
C ASP A 426 -39.82 -35.65 -35.22
N ASP A 427 -39.23 -34.86 -36.13
CA ASP A 427 -37.99 -35.19 -36.83
C ASP A 427 -37.10 -33.95 -37.05
N THR A 428 -35.79 -34.19 -37.10
CA THR A 428 -34.82 -33.14 -37.38
C THR A 428 -34.92 -32.67 -38.83
N LYS A 429 -35.27 -31.41 -39.06
CA LYS A 429 -35.43 -30.79 -40.39
C LYS A 429 -34.79 -29.41 -40.41
N ILE A 430 -34.19 -29.01 -41.52
CA ILE A 430 -33.61 -27.68 -41.71
C ILE A 430 -34.32 -27.01 -42.89
N TYR A 431 -34.71 -25.76 -42.73
CA TYR A 431 -35.32 -24.93 -43.75
C TYR A 431 -34.53 -23.63 -43.89
N LEU A 432 -34.46 -23.13 -45.12
CA LEU A 432 -33.97 -21.80 -45.44
C LEU A 432 -35.14 -21.03 -46.08
N GLY A 433 -35.71 -20.07 -45.34
CA GLY A 433 -37.06 -19.57 -45.60
C GLY A 433 -38.09 -20.71 -45.61
N ASN A 434 -38.81 -20.88 -46.73
CA ASN A 434 -39.81 -21.92 -46.90
C ASN A 434 -39.28 -23.20 -47.59
N THR A 435 -37.98 -23.28 -47.88
CA THR A 435 -37.39 -24.40 -48.62
C THR A 435 -36.69 -25.37 -47.68
N LYS A 436 -37.07 -26.66 -47.74
CA LYS A 436 -36.43 -27.73 -46.96
C LYS A 436 -35.05 -28.06 -47.53
N VAL A 437 -34.05 -28.16 -46.66
CA VAL A 437 -32.69 -28.58 -46.99
C VAL A 437 -32.49 -30.01 -46.50
N GLU A 438 -31.99 -30.88 -47.39
CA GLU A 438 -31.72 -32.29 -47.09
C GLU A 438 -30.24 -32.64 -47.33
N GLY A 439 -29.72 -33.63 -46.59
CA GLY A 439 -28.38 -34.19 -46.82
C GLY A 439 -27.19 -33.39 -46.28
N THR A 440 -27.38 -32.18 -45.74
CA THR A 440 -26.29 -31.38 -45.17
C THR A 440 -26.70 -30.60 -43.91
N LYS A 441 -25.72 -30.37 -43.03
CA LYS A 441 -25.82 -29.50 -41.84
C LYS A 441 -24.99 -28.22 -41.99
N PHE A 442 -24.50 -27.97 -43.20
CA PHE A 442 -23.64 -26.84 -43.55
C PHE A 442 -24.39 -25.95 -44.53
N ILE A 443 -24.61 -24.70 -44.12
CA ILE A 443 -25.24 -23.67 -44.96
C ILE A 443 -24.19 -22.60 -45.24
N ARG A 444 -23.93 -22.32 -46.52
CA ARG A 444 -23.04 -21.21 -46.89
C ARG A 444 -23.73 -19.89 -46.58
N LEU A 445 -23.07 -19.05 -45.80
CA LEU A 445 -23.56 -17.71 -45.46
C LEU A 445 -23.37 -16.79 -46.68
N ALA A 446 -24.43 -16.09 -47.06
CA ALA A 446 -24.42 -15.14 -48.15
C ALA A 446 -24.30 -13.71 -47.61
N LYS A 447 -23.95 -12.74 -48.47
CA LYS A 447 -23.97 -11.30 -48.15
C LYS A 447 -25.38 -10.71 -47.98
N LYS A 448 -26.40 -11.56 -47.87
CA LYS A 448 -27.80 -11.19 -47.65
C LYS A 448 -28.28 -11.88 -46.37
N PRO A 449 -29.17 -11.24 -45.59
CA PRO A 449 -29.79 -11.87 -44.44
C PRO A 449 -30.39 -13.22 -44.80
N LEU A 450 -30.14 -14.22 -43.95
CA LEU A 450 -30.70 -15.55 -44.09
C LEU A 450 -31.67 -15.76 -42.94
N ASP A 451 -32.80 -16.39 -43.27
CA ASP A 451 -33.77 -16.88 -42.31
C ASP A 451 -33.73 -18.40 -42.33
N VAL A 452 -33.29 -19.00 -41.23
CA VAL A 452 -33.04 -20.44 -41.12
C VAL A 452 -33.94 -21.03 -40.06
N THR A 453 -34.81 -21.97 -40.40
CA THR A 453 -35.61 -22.70 -39.41
C THR A 453 -35.05 -24.10 -39.21
N VAL A 454 -34.73 -24.48 -37.98
CA VAL A 454 -34.23 -25.80 -37.62
C VAL A 454 -35.20 -26.47 -36.65
N ILE A 455 -35.83 -27.55 -37.12
CA ILE A 455 -36.62 -28.45 -36.29
C ILE A 455 -35.66 -29.50 -35.71
N VAL A 456 -35.66 -29.67 -34.40
CA VAL A 456 -34.87 -30.67 -33.67
C VAL A 456 -35.82 -31.74 -33.16
N LYS A 457 -35.44 -33.00 -33.33
CA LYS A 457 -36.20 -34.14 -32.81
C LYS A 457 -36.32 -34.06 -31.29
N ASP A 458 -37.52 -34.39 -30.79
CA ASP A 458 -37.85 -34.36 -29.37
C ASP A 458 -36.96 -35.25 -28.47
#